data_AF-A0A3A6E2Y6-F1
#
_entry.id   AF-A0A3A6E2Y6-F1
#
_cell.length_a   1.000
_cell.length_b   1.000
_cell.length_c   1.000
_cell.angle_alpha   90.00
_cell.angle_beta   90.00
_cell.angle_gamma   90.00
#
_symmetry.space_group_name_H-M   'P 1'
#
loop_
_entity.id
_entity.type
_entity.pdbx_description
1 polymer ?
#
loop_
_entity_poly.entity_id
_entity_poly.type
_entity_poly.pdbx_seq_one_letter_code
_entity_poly.pdbx_strand_id
1 'polypeptide(L)'
;MENLKNFLLKIETKRMRIALIIQRLLMGAKKRRCMSMSKKRLLSIVVSAVILLSFACTAMAAEKSERYVGDSTVNGSIYQTYYQVDAQTRTGVKKISVSGVLYEKGTIGTWQKVSSCSNSSTTSTCMVSSSFNTKPGKSYRLEYSATFSYSDGRSETITGSTSR
;
A
#
# COMPACT_ATOMS: atom_id res chain seq x y z
N MET A 1 30.88 79.82 4.37
CA MET A 1 29.95 78.72 4.00
C MET A 1 30.70 77.43 3.56
N GLU A 2 32.04 77.41 3.51
CA GLU A 2 32.86 76.22 3.20
C GLU A 2 32.70 75.02 4.14
N ASN A 3 32.56 75.22 5.45
CA ASN A 3 32.60 74.11 6.41
C ASN A 3 31.45 73.10 6.24
N LEU A 4 30.26 73.57 5.84
CA LEU A 4 29.11 72.72 5.58
C LEU A 4 29.30 71.87 4.31
N LYS A 5 29.93 72.46 3.27
CA LYS A 5 30.25 71.76 2.02
C LYS A 5 31.26 70.64 2.24
N ASN A 6 32.29 70.89 3.06
CA ASN A 6 33.30 69.88 3.40
C ASN A 6 32.74 68.74 4.24
N PHE A 7 31.73 69.01 5.07
CA PHE A 7 31.06 67.97 5.87
C PHE A 7 30.19 67.05 5.01
N LEU A 8 29.43 67.62 4.07
CA LEU A 8 28.59 66.86 3.13
C LEU A 8 29.45 65.99 2.20
N LEU A 9 30.54 66.52 1.66
CA LEU A 9 31.49 65.76 0.82
C LEU A 9 32.11 64.57 1.58
N LYS A 10 32.36 64.73 2.88
CA LYS A 10 32.92 63.67 3.74
C LYS A 10 31.91 62.56 4.03
N ILE A 11 30.62 62.89 4.12
CA ILE A 11 29.52 61.91 4.25
C ILE A 11 29.34 61.13 2.95
N GLU A 12 29.34 61.82 1.80
CA GLU A 12 29.15 61.20 0.49
C GLU A 12 30.32 60.25 0.14
N THR A 13 31.55 60.65 0.44
CA THR A 13 32.74 59.82 0.24
C THR A 13 32.73 58.55 1.12
N LYS A 14 32.26 58.68 2.37
CA LYS A 14 32.10 57.52 3.28
C LYS A 14 31.01 56.57 2.76
N ARG A 15 29.90 57.10 2.25
CA ARG A 15 28.83 56.31 1.63
C ARG A 15 29.31 55.56 0.39
N MET A 16 30.07 56.20 -0.49
CA MET A 16 30.68 55.54 -1.66
C MET A 16 31.62 54.39 -1.27
N ARG A 17 32.47 54.57 -0.26
CA ARG A 17 33.39 53.51 0.20
C ARG A 17 32.65 52.31 0.78
N ILE A 18 31.58 52.52 1.54
CA ILE A 18 30.76 51.44 2.10
C ILE A 18 30.03 50.67 0.99
N ALA A 19 29.46 51.38 0.01
CA ALA A 19 28.81 50.75 -1.15
C ALA A 19 29.80 49.89 -1.95
N LEU A 20 31.04 50.37 -2.14
CA LEU A 20 32.08 49.63 -2.86
C LEU A 20 32.51 48.35 -2.11
N ILE A 21 32.56 48.38 -0.79
CA ILE A 21 32.88 47.21 0.06
C ILE A 21 31.75 46.18 0.01
N ILE A 22 30.48 46.60 0.08
CA ILE A 22 29.32 45.71 -0.03
C ILE A 22 29.25 45.08 -1.43
N GLN A 23 29.51 45.85 -2.49
CA GLN A 23 29.61 45.34 -3.86
C GLN A 23 30.74 44.30 -4.00
N ARG A 24 31.92 44.53 -3.39
CA ARG A 24 33.01 43.53 -3.38
C ARG A 24 32.67 42.26 -2.59
N LEU A 25 31.97 42.38 -1.45
CA LEU A 25 31.50 41.22 -0.68
C LEU A 25 30.43 40.41 -1.43
N LEU A 26 29.47 41.08 -2.08
CA LEU A 26 28.46 40.43 -2.91
C LEU A 26 29.09 39.76 -4.15
N MET A 27 30.08 40.40 -4.78
CA MET A 27 30.85 39.80 -5.87
C MET A 27 31.67 38.58 -5.40
N GLY A 28 32.26 38.64 -4.20
CA GLY A 28 32.98 37.51 -3.58
C GLY A 28 32.07 36.34 -3.19
N ALA A 29 30.84 36.61 -2.76
CA ALA A 29 29.82 35.61 -2.47
C ALA A 29 29.20 35.01 -3.75
N LYS A 30 28.99 35.83 -4.79
CA LYS A 30 28.43 35.40 -6.08
C LYS A 30 29.45 34.63 -6.93
N LYS A 31 30.75 34.93 -6.80
CA LYS A 31 31.83 34.20 -7.49
C LYS A 31 32.11 32.80 -6.91
N ARG A 32 31.52 32.44 -5.75
CA ARG A 32 31.45 31.03 -5.29
C ARG A 32 30.22 30.28 -5.80
N ARG A 33 29.33 30.94 -6.56
CA ARG A 33 28.04 30.36 -6.99
C ARG A 33 27.86 30.30 -8.51
N CYS A 34 28.94 30.29 -9.27
CA CYS A 34 28.91 29.82 -10.66
C CYS A 34 30.26 29.23 -11.08
N MET A 35 30.27 27.91 -11.23
CA MET A 35 31.03 27.16 -12.26
C MET A 35 32.54 26.98 -12.06
N SER A 36 32.89 26.11 -11.11
CA SER A 36 33.78 24.98 -11.42
C SER A 36 33.42 23.83 -10.48
N MET A 37 32.38 23.08 -10.83
CA MET A 37 32.21 21.79 -10.22
C MET A 37 33.31 20.90 -10.84
N SER A 38 34.38 20.63 -10.10
CA SER A 38 35.25 19.50 -10.45
C SER A 38 34.34 18.31 -10.71
N LYS A 39 34.59 17.54 -11.77
CA LYS A 39 33.79 16.39 -12.25
C LYS A 39 33.17 15.53 -11.12
N LYS A 40 33.88 15.41 -9.99
CA LYS A 40 33.46 14.78 -8.72
C LYS A 40 32.15 15.33 -8.11
N ARG A 41 31.90 16.64 -8.17
CA ARG A 41 30.68 17.26 -7.60
C ARG A 41 29.48 17.22 -8.54
N LEU A 42 29.69 17.21 -9.86
CA LEU A 42 28.61 16.94 -10.82
C LEU A 42 28.14 15.48 -10.70
N LEU A 43 29.09 14.54 -10.57
CA LEU A 43 28.78 13.13 -10.30
C LEU A 43 27.95 12.95 -9.02
N SER A 44 28.32 13.64 -7.93
CA SER A 44 27.54 13.58 -6.68
C SER A 44 26.12 14.12 -6.82
N ILE A 45 25.91 15.19 -7.60
CA ILE A 45 24.57 15.74 -7.85
C ILE A 45 23.75 14.77 -8.70
N VAL A 46 24.33 14.22 -9.77
CA VAL A 46 23.65 13.24 -10.64
C VAL A 46 23.31 11.98 -9.85
N VAL A 47 24.22 11.46 -9.02
CA VAL A 47 23.96 10.29 -8.16
C VAL A 47 22.85 10.58 -7.17
N SER A 48 22.84 11.76 -6.52
CA SER A 48 21.75 12.14 -5.61
C SER A 48 20.41 12.30 -6.32
N ALA A 49 20.38 12.83 -7.55
CA ALA A 49 19.18 12.96 -8.34
C ALA A 49 18.65 11.59 -8.78
N VAL A 50 19.54 10.66 -9.17
CA VAL A 50 19.17 9.27 -9.50
C VAL A 50 18.62 8.53 -8.29
N ILE A 51 19.20 8.69 -7.10
CA ILE A 51 18.68 8.08 -5.86
C ILE A 51 17.30 8.64 -5.50
N LEU A 52 17.10 9.96 -5.60
CA LEU A 52 15.79 10.58 -5.40
C LEU A 52 14.75 10.11 -6.43
N LEU A 53 15.16 9.97 -7.70
CA LEU A 53 14.30 9.47 -8.77
C LEU A 53 13.96 7.97 -8.60
N SER A 54 14.92 7.18 -8.09
CA SER A 54 14.73 5.75 -7.76
C SER A 54 13.74 5.57 -6.61
N PHE A 55 13.77 6.44 -5.61
CA PHE A 55 12.83 6.42 -4.48
C PHE A 55 11.40 6.82 -4.92
N ALA A 56 11.26 7.69 -5.92
CA ALA A 56 9.97 8.05 -6.50
C ALA A 56 9.37 6.93 -7.37
N CYS A 57 10.19 6.08 -8.01
CA CYS A 57 9.71 4.95 -8.83
C CYS A 57 9.03 3.83 -8.02
N THR A 58 9.33 3.68 -6.73
CA THR A 58 8.71 2.62 -5.91
C THR A 58 7.38 3.02 -5.29
N ALA A 59 6.99 4.30 -5.33
CA ALA A 59 5.65 4.74 -4.92
C ALA A 59 4.58 4.49 -6.00
N MET A 60 4.99 4.26 -7.25
CA MET A 60 4.11 3.95 -8.38
C MET A 60 4.00 2.43 -8.63
N ALA A 61 3.98 1.62 -7.57
CA ALA A 61 3.70 0.17 -7.67
C ALA A 61 2.82 -0.34 -6.54
N ALA A 62 2.21 0.57 -5.80
CA ALA A 62 1.17 0.25 -4.83
C ALA A 62 0.05 1.26 -5.01
N GLU A 63 -0.51 1.34 -6.23
CA GLU A 63 -1.93 1.66 -6.34
C GLU A 63 -2.68 0.51 -5.66
N LYS A 64 -2.71 0.57 -4.34
CA LYS A 64 -3.73 -0.06 -3.52
C LYS A 64 -5.03 0.48 -4.08
N SER A 65 -5.65 -0.19 -5.08
CA SER A 65 -7.06 0.08 -5.31
C SER A 65 -7.76 -0.35 -4.03
N GLU A 66 -8.08 0.64 -3.21
CA GLU A 66 -9.02 0.53 -2.11
C GLU A 66 -10.39 0.33 -2.73
N ARG A 67 -10.71 -0.95 -2.93
CA ARG A 67 -12.01 -1.64 -3.10
C ARG A 67 -11.65 -2.95 -3.82
N TYR A 68 -11.88 -4.12 -3.22
CA TYR A 68 -13.23 -4.69 -3.10
C TYR A 68 -13.46 -5.66 -1.92
N VAL A 69 -12.81 -5.50 -0.76
CA VAL A 69 -13.16 -6.30 0.45
C VAL A 69 -14.57 -5.96 0.98
N GLY A 70 -15.17 -4.84 0.56
CA GLY A 70 -16.49 -4.38 1.03
C GLY A 70 -17.70 -4.82 0.19
N ASP A 71 -17.53 -5.25 -1.05
CA ASP A 71 -18.65 -5.66 -1.93
C ASP A 71 -18.81 -7.18 -2.04
N SER A 72 -17.82 -7.93 -1.57
CA SER A 72 -17.79 -9.38 -1.59
C SER A 72 -18.10 -9.93 -0.21
N THR A 73 -19.11 -10.80 -0.11
CA THR A 73 -19.52 -11.46 1.13
C THR A 73 -19.22 -12.95 1.02
N VAL A 74 -18.66 -13.52 2.08
CA VAL A 74 -18.46 -14.98 2.20
C VAL A 74 -19.05 -15.43 3.52
N ASN A 75 -19.92 -16.41 3.48
CA ASN A 75 -20.52 -16.96 4.68
C ASN A 75 -20.41 -18.48 4.69
N GLY A 76 -20.02 -19.04 5.83
CA GLY A 76 -19.99 -20.48 6.06
C GLY A 76 -21.05 -20.86 7.07
N SER A 77 -21.81 -21.93 6.79
CA SER A 77 -22.83 -22.45 7.69
C SER A 77 -22.70 -23.96 7.86
N ILE A 78 -22.89 -24.42 9.10
CA ILE A 78 -22.83 -25.85 9.47
C ILE A 78 -24.23 -26.28 9.91
N TYR A 79 -24.80 -27.25 9.21
CA TYR A 79 -26.08 -27.88 9.56
C TYR A 79 -25.86 -29.28 10.14
N GLN A 80 -26.94 -29.98 10.49
CA GLN A 80 -26.86 -31.34 11.03
C GLN A 80 -26.42 -32.38 10.01
N THR A 81 -26.81 -32.21 8.75
CA THR A 81 -26.65 -33.22 7.68
C THR A 81 -25.74 -32.74 6.55
N TYR A 82 -25.34 -31.48 6.54
CA TYR A 82 -24.44 -30.89 5.55
C TYR A 82 -23.82 -29.60 6.08
N TYR A 83 -22.82 -29.10 5.36
CA TYR A 83 -22.28 -27.76 5.55
C TYR A 83 -22.19 -27.06 4.20
N GLN A 84 -22.24 -25.74 4.21
CA GLN A 84 -22.19 -24.93 2.99
C GLN A 84 -21.31 -23.69 3.17
N VAL A 85 -20.75 -23.24 2.05
CA VAL A 85 -20.04 -21.96 1.95
C VAL A 85 -20.60 -21.22 0.75
N ASP A 86 -21.07 -20.01 1.00
CA ASP A 86 -21.65 -19.10 0.04
C ASP A 86 -20.73 -17.91 -0.15
N ALA A 87 -20.30 -17.66 -1.38
CA ALA A 87 -19.53 -16.48 -1.75
C ALA A 87 -20.31 -15.68 -2.80
N GLN A 88 -20.47 -14.39 -2.57
CA GLN A 88 -21.15 -13.46 -3.46
C GLN A 88 -20.33 -12.18 -3.61
N THR A 89 -20.39 -11.57 -4.79
CA THR A 89 -19.80 -10.26 -5.06
C THR A 89 -20.70 -9.45 -5.99
N ARG A 90 -20.64 -8.12 -5.93
CA ARG A 90 -21.57 -7.26 -6.68
C ARG A 90 -21.22 -7.12 -8.17
N THR A 91 -19.95 -6.87 -8.53
CA THR A 91 -19.52 -6.74 -9.94
C THR A 91 -18.00 -6.96 -10.08
N GLY A 92 -17.55 -7.33 -11.30
CA GLY A 92 -16.13 -7.27 -11.68
C GLY A 92 -15.32 -8.56 -11.57
N VAL A 93 -15.92 -9.67 -11.09
CA VAL A 93 -15.21 -10.95 -11.00
C VAL A 93 -15.27 -11.75 -12.30
N LYS A 94 -14.13 -12.30 -12.69
CA LYS A 94 -13.96 -13.27 -13.77
C LYS A 94 -14.17 -14.71 -13.28
N LYS A 95 -13.78 -14.99 -12.04
CA LYS A 95 -13.91 -16.30 -11.41
C LYS A 95 -13.99 -16.16 -9.90
N ILE A 96 -14.82 -16.97 -9.26
CA ILE A 96 -14.87 -17.18 -7.82
C ILE A 96 -14.46 -18.62 -7.57
N SER A 97 -13.52 -18.84 -6.65
CA SER A 97 -13.09 -20.17 -6.21
C SER A 97 -13.31 -20.29 -4.71
N VAL A 98 -14.22 -21.16 -4.29
CA VAL A 98 -14.60 -21.36 -2.90
C VAL A 98 -14.05 -22.69 -2.41
N SER A 99 -13.58 -22.72 -1.17
CA SER A 99 -13.14 -23.93 -0.49
C SER A 99 -13.58 -23.89 0.96
N GLY A 100 -13.98 -25.05 1.48
CA GLY A 100 -14.37 -25.25 2.86
C GLY A 100 -13.73 -26.53 3.40
N VAL A 101 -13.23 -26.48 4.63
CA VAL A 101 -12.67 -27.62 5.34
C VAL A 101 -13.37 -27.75 6.68
N LEU A 102 -14.02 -28.88 6.89
CA LEU A 102 -14.71 -29.20 8.13
C LEU A 102 -13.78 -29.98 9.06
N TYR A 103 -13.68 -29.51 10.29
CA TYR A 103 -12.94 -30.11 11.37
C TYR A 103 -13.90 -30.59 12.48
N GLU A 104 -13.64 -31.77 13.03
CA GLU A 104 -14.28 -32.31 14.21
C GLU A 104 -13.31 -32.19 15.40
N LYS A 105 -13.80 -31.73 16.55
CA LYS A 105 -13.00 -31.67 17.78
C LYS A 105 -12.91 -33.07 18.42
N GLY A 106 -11.68 -33.58 18.50
CA GLY A 106 -11.37 -34.83 19.18
C GLY A 106 -11.45 -34.70 20.71
N THR A 107 -11.40 -35.86 21.39
CA THR A 107 -11.50 -35.95 22.86
C THR A 107 -10.36 -35.24 23.59
N ILE A 108 -9.18 -35.12 22.96
CA ILE A 108 -7.98 -34.45 23.50
C ILE A 108 -7.95 -32.97 23.05
N GLY A 109 -9.06 -32.44 22.53
CA GLY A 109 -9.17 -31.05 22.07
C GLY A 109 -8.51 -30.76 20.71
N THR A 110 -7.94 -31.77 20.06
CA THR A 110 -7.33 -31.66 18.73
C THR A 110 -8.41 -31.58 17.64
N TRP A 111 -8.27 -30.64 16.72
CA TRP A 111 -9.13 -30.56 15.54
C TRP A 111 -8.67 -31.53 14.47
N GLN A 112 -9.57 -32.41 14.01
CA GLN A 112 -9.29 -33.36 12.93
C GLN A 112 -10.10 -33.02 11.70
N LYS A 113 -9.45 -32.94 10.54
CA LYS A 113 -10.14 -32.73 9.27
C LYS A 113 -11.01 -33.94 8.97
N VAL A 114 -12.31 -33.73 8.82
CA VAL A 114 -13.29 -34.79 8.54
C VAL A 114 -13.90 -34.69 7.14
N SER A 115 -13.93 -33.50 6.56
CA SER A 115 -14.45 -33.29 5.20
C SER A 115 -13.84 -32.03 4.58
N SER A 116 -13.83 -31.96 3.26
CA SER A 116 -13.52 -30.73 2.53
C SER A 116 -14.34 -30.64 1.26
N CYS A 117 -14.72 -29.43 0.89
CA CYS A 117 -15.44 -29.13 -0.33
C CYS A 117 -14.74 -27.98 -1.06
N SER A 118 -14.84 -27.99 -2.39
CA SER A 118 -14.33 -26.92 -3.22
C SER A 118 -15.17 -26.80 -4.47
N ASN A 119 -15.48 -25.58 -4.87
CA ASN A 119 -16.17 -25.31 -6.12
C ASN A 119 -15.63 -24.02 -6.72
N SER A 120 -15.78 -23.86 -8.03
CA SER A 120 -15.48 -22.59 -8.68
C SER A 120 -16.55 -22.24 -9.68
N SER A 121 -16.89 -20.96 -9.75
CA SER A 121 -17.86 -20.42 -10.70
C SER A 121 -17.28 -19.21 -11.42
N THR A 122 -17.75 -18.93 -12.63
CA THR A 122 -17.48 -17.69 -13.36
C THR A 122 -18.56 -16.64 -13.15
N THR A 123 -19.62 -16.99 -12.41
CA THR A 123 -20.70 -16.06 -12.01
C THR A 123 -20.28 -15.23 -10.79
N SER A 124 -21.04 -14.17 -10.50
CA SER A 124 -20.88 -13.31 -9.31
C SER A 124 -21.24 -14.00 -7.99
N THR A 125 -21.67 -15.24 -8.04
CA THR A 125 -21.98 -16.10 -6.88
C THR A 125 -21.33 -17.46 -7.05
N CYS A 126 -20.87 -18.04 -5.95
CA CYS A 126 -20.40 -19.42 -5.91
C CYS A 126 -20.84 -20.04 -4.58
N MET A 127 -21.59 -21.13 -4.68
CA MET A 127 -22.03 -21.93 -3.55
C MET A 127 -21.35 -23.29 -3.63
N VAL A 128 -20.87 -23.78 -2.50
CA VAL A 128 -20.40 -25.15 -2.35
C VAL A 128 -21.01 -25.74 -1.09
N SER A 129 -21.55 -26.95 -1.22
CA SER A 129 -22.06 -27.72 -0.08
C SER A 129 -21.52 -29.14 -0.13
N SER A 130 -21.46 -29.78 1.03
CA SER A 130 -21.07 -31.18 1.15
C SER A 130 -21.86 -31.82 2.27
N SER A 131 -22.34 -33.04 2.02
CA SER A 131 -23.09 -33.83 2.98
C SER A 131 -22.16 -34.36 4.08
N PHE A 132 -22.52 -34.08 5.32
CA PHE A 132 -21.82 -34.57 6.49
C PHE A 132 -22.77 -34.62 7.68
N ASN A 133 -22.93 -35.81 8.27
CA ASN A 133 -23.78 -35.99 9.43
C ASN A 133 -23.00 -35.69 10.72
N THR A 134 -23.37 -34.61 11.41
CA THR A 134 -22.77 -34.25 12.69
C THR A 134 -23.17 -35.24 13.77
N LYS A 135 -22.19 -35.65 14.58
CA LYS A 135 -22.41 -36.54 15.73
C LYS A 135 -22.91 -35.73 16.93
N PRO A 136 -23.87 -36.24 17.71
CA PRO A 136 -24.29 -35.60 18.95
C PRO A 136 -23.11 -35.42 19.93
N GLY A 137 -23.04 -34.27 20.60
CA GLY A 137 -22.00 -33.98 21.61
C GLY A 137 -20.60 -33.70 21.05
N LYS A 138 -20.44 -33.56 19.73
CA LYS A 138 -19.19 -33.16 19.09
C LYS A 138 -19.25 -31.71 18.64
N SER A 139 -18.14 -30.99 18.80
CA SER A 139 -17.97 -29.64 18.26
C SER A 139 -17.36 -29.71 16.87
N TYR A 140 -17.85 -28.85 15.98
CA TYR A 140 -17.39 -28.75 14.60
C TYR A 140 -16.89 -27.35 14.30
N ARG A 141 -15.85 -27.25 13.47
CA ARG A 141 -15.33 -25.99 12.96
C ARG A 141 -15.22 -26.08 11.45
N LEU A 142 -15.84 -25.15 10.74
CA LEU A 142 -15.72 -25.01 9.30
C LEU A 142 -14.80 -23.83 9.04
N GLU A 143 -13.65 -24.11 8.44
CA GLU A 143 -12.77 -23.07 7.89
C GLU A 143 -13.08 -22.94 6.41
N TYR A 144 -13.28 -21.71 5.94
CA TYR A 144 -13.64 -21.45 4.56
C TYR A 144 -12.79 -20.32 3.97
N SER A 145 -12.56 -20.42 2.67
CA SER A 145 -11.82 -19.45 1.88
C SER A 145 -12.50 -19.27 0.53
N ALA A 146 -12.77 -18.03 0.14
CA ALA A 146 -13.20 -17.71 -1.23
C ALA A 146 -12.18 -16.78 -1.87
N THR A 147 -11.71 -17.15 -3.06
CA THR A 147 -10.83 -16.35 -3.89
C THR A 147 -11.61 -15.79 -5.07
N PHE A 148 -11.70 -14.48 -5.14
CA PHE A 148 -12.30 -13.71 -6.21
C PHE A 148 -11.19 -13.28 -7.17
N SER A 149 -11.22 -13.74 -8.41
CA SER A 149 -10.32 -13.32 -9.48
C SER A 149 -11.04 -12.32 -10.37
N TYR A 150 -10.46 -11.14 -10.53
CA TYR A 150 -11.02 -10.04 -11.30
C TYR A 150 -10.50 -10.05 -12.74
N SER A 151 -11.19 -9.33 -13.63
CA SER A 151 -10.82 -9.24 -15.05
C SER A 151 -9.52 -8.47 -15.30
N ASP A 152 -9.12 -7.60 -14.38
CA ASP A 152 -7.87 -6.83 -14.38
C ASP A 152 -6.63 -7.65 -13.98
N GLY A 153 -6.81 -8.95 -13.69
CA GLY A 153 -5.74 -9.87 -13.29
C GLY A 153 -5.46 -9.89 -11.77
N ARG A 154 -6.18 -9.10 -10.98
CA ARG A 154 -6.05 -9.10 -9.51
C ARG A 154 -6.89 -10.21 -8.91
N SER A 155 -6.54 -10.62 -7.69
CA SER A 155 -7.36 -11.53 -6.91
C SER A 155 -7.42 -11.13 -5.44
N GLU A 156 -8.57 -11.36 -4.83
CA GLU A 156 -8.80 -11.16 -3.40
C GLU A 156 -9.23 -12.47 -2.78
N THR A 157 -8.66 -12.82 -1.62
CA THR A 157 -9.05 -14.01 -0.87
C THR A 157 -9.64 -13.61 0.46
N ILE A 158 -10.92 -13.94 0.68
CA ILE A 158 -11.61 -13.77 1.94
C ILE A 158 -11.61 -15.11 2.65
N THR A 159 -11.14 -15.13 3.89
CA THR A 159 -11.13 -16.31 4.74
C THR A 159 -11.99 -16.08 5.98
N GLY A 160 -12.56 -17.14 6.51
CA GLY A 160 -13.33 -17.09 7.74
C GLY A 160 -13.50 -18.47 8.35
N SER A 161 -14.06 -18.48 9.55
CA SER A 161 -14.39 -19.72 10.23
C SER A 161 -15.71 -19.61 10.96
N THR A 162 -16.48 -20.68 10.97
CA THR A 162 -17.69 -20.80 11.79
C THR A 162 -17.59 -22.06 12.65
N SER A 163 -18.21 -22.06 13.82
CA SER A 163 -18.18 -23.20 14.75
C SER A 163 -19.60 -23.54 15.22
N ARG A 164 -19.81 -24.81 15.54
CA ARG A 164 -21.08 -25.37 16.01
C ARG A 164 -20.85 -26.37 17.13
#